data_AF-A0A5C2H724-F1
#
_entry.id   AF-A0A5C2H724-F1
#
_cell.length_a   1.000
_cell.length_b   1.000
_cell.length_c   1.000
_cell.angle_alpha   90.00
_cell.angle_beta   90.00
_cell.angle_gamma   90.00
#
_symmetry.space_group_name_H-M   'P 1'
#
loop_
_entity.id
_entity.type
_entity.pdbx_description
1 polymer ?
#
loop_
_entity_poly.entity_id
_entity_poly.type
_entity_poly.pdbx_seq_one_letter_code
_entity_poly.pdbx_strand_id
1 'polypeptide(L)'
;MIKFILFIFSFSIISFADENQMLKQQNVLLVQKLIESEEKIAKNFERYILEKYKIPTMSNLLEDEYLGSSFSLSNKFGFDLSFKSSSNLQLYYAITNENDPNDYKNLLYKRDLYREYTSVYLEEISADEINYNNSFTEILLKSDEAKTLHSILKAGYTIEESCPSPSGTLVDKYCSLNDSAIRWYNSSSFWIEYSKKDFDRGNVTVSTSSLLSDSRITSLPIGTYIYINNGAQYVKLKDSILKVD
;
A
#
# COMPACT_ATOMS: atom_id res chain seq x y z
N MET A 1 18.23 51.97 40.77
CA MET A 1 18.61 51.48 39.42
C MET A 1 18.67 49.95 39.32
N ILE A 2 19.22 49.22 40.31
CA ILE A 2 19.25 47.73 40.31
C ILE A 2 17.86 47.06 40.16
N LYS A 3 16.81 47.59 40.79
CA LYS A 3 15.44 47.05 40.67
C LYS A 3 14.83 47.18 39.26
N PHE A 4 15.25 48.17 38.48
CA PHE A 4 14.74 48.38 37.11
C PHE A 4 15.44 47.46 36.10
N ILE A 5 16.73 47.14 36.35
CA ILE A 5 17.50 46.20 35.53
C ILE A 5 16.98 44.77 35.70
N LEU A 6 16.61 44.37 36.93
CA LEU A 6 16.00 43.05 37.19
C LEU A 6 14.64 42.87 36.47
N PHE A 7 13.85 43.93 36.33
CA PHE A 7 12.55 43.88 35.65
C PHE A 7 12.68 43.74 34.12
N ILE A 8 13.72 44.35 33.53
CA ILE A 8 14.03 44.21 32.09
C ILE A 8 14.58 42.81 31.77
N PHE A 9 15.34 42.22 32.70
CA PHE A 9 15.86 40.86 32.56
C PHE A 9 14.76 39.79 32.69
N SER A 10 13.74 40.00 33.53
CA SER A 10 12.60 39.09 33.63
C SER A 10 11.63 39.19 32.44
N PHE A 11 11.48 40.37 31.82
CA PHE A 11 10.61 40.52 30.63
C PHE A 11 11.20 39.86 29.38
N SER A 12 12.53 39.88 29.24
CA SER A 12 13.22 39.23 28.11
C SER A 12 13.11 37.71 28.18
N ILE A 13 13.20 37.10 29.36
CA ILE A 13 13.07 35.63 29.51
C ILE A 13 11.66 35.13 29.16
N ILE A 14 10.61 35.92 29.41
CA ILE A 14 9.22 35.55 29.06
C ILE A 14 9.01 35.57 27.54
N SER A 15 9.55 36.56 26.83
CA SER A 15 9.42 36.65 25.37
C SER A 15 10.14 35.51 24.62
N PHE A 16 11.29 35.03 25.11
CA PHE A 16 12.00 33.90 24.49
C PHE A 16 11.30 32.55 24.71
N ALA A 17 10.50 32.40 25.78
CA ALA A 17 9.78 31.16 26.05
C ALA A 17 8.59 30.97 25.08
N ASP A 18 7.88 32.04 24.74
CA ASP A 18 6.77 32.02 23.79
C ASP A 18 7.22 31.70 22.35
N GLU A 19 8.36 32.23 21.90
CA GLU A 19 8.88 31.97 20.56
C GLU A 19 9.22 30.48 20.35
N ASN A 20 9.82 29.83 21.36
CA ASN A 20 10.17 28.40 21.28
C ASN A 20 8.91 27.51 21.29
N GLN A 21 7.88 27.90 22.04
CA GLN A 21 6.59 27.20 22.02
C GLN A 21 5.86 27.36 20.68
N MET A 22 5.86 28.57 20.12
CA MET A 22 5.27 28.84 18.80
C MET A 22 5.95 28.02 17.70
N LEU A 23 7.29 27.95 17.71
CA LEU A 23 8.07 27.15 16.76
C LEU A 23 7.72 25.66 16.85
N LYS A 24 7.57 25.12 18.07
CA LYS A 24 7.16 23.73 18.29
C LYS A 24 5.75 23.47 17.75
N GLN A 25 4.79 24.36 18.01
CA GLN A 25 3.43 24.24 17.48
C GLN A 25 3.40 24.29 15.94
N GLN A 26 4.20 25.16 15.33
CA GLN A 26 4.34 25.21 13.88
C GLN A 26 4.92 23.90 13.32
N ASN A 27 5.96 23.35 13.93
CA ASN A 27 6.54 22.06 13.53
C ASN A 27 5.53 20.91 13.64
N VAL A 28 4.75 20.85 14.73
CA VAL A 28 3.66 19.86 14.87
C VAL A 28 2.68 19.95 13.71
N LEU A 29 2.20 21.16 13.41
CA LEU A 29 1.23 21.37 12.33
C LEU A 29 1.80 20.98 10.96
N LEU A 30 3.05 21.32 10.70
CA LEU A 30 3.70 21.01 9.42
C LEU A 30 3.94 19.51 9.27
N VAL A 31 4.42 18.83 10.31
CA VAL A 31 4.59 17.36 10.30
C VAL A 31 3.23 16.67 10.16
N GLN A 32 2.19 17.14 10.84
CA GLN A 32 0.84 16.58 10.68
C GLN A 32 0.33 16.71 9.24
N LYS A 33 0.48 17.88 8.61
CA LYS A 33 0.09 18.08 7.20
C LYS A 33 0.87 17.18 6.23
N LEU A 34 2.14 16.91 6.53
CA LEU A 34 2.95 15.97 5.78
C LEU A 34 2.37 14.55 5.89
N ILE A 35 2.10 14.08 7.11
CA ILE A 35 1.45 12.77 7.35
C ILE A 35 0.11 12.69 6.63
N GLU A 36 -0.75 13.71 6.74
CA GLU A 36 -2.03 13.76 6.04
C GLU A 36 -1.89 13.66 4.52
N SER A 37 -0.79 14.18 3.96
CA SER A 37 -0.51 14.10 2.53
C SER A 37 -0.07 12.69 2.13
N GLU A 38 0.76 12.03 2.94
CA GLU A 38 1.15 10.62 2.77
C GLU A 38 -0.07 9.68 2.86
N GLU A 39 -0.95 9.90 3.84
CA GLU A 39 -2.20 9.16 4.01
C GLU A 39 -3.12 9.31 2.78
N LYS A 40 -3.23 10.53 2.22
CA LYS A 40 -3.99 10.76 0.98
C LYS A 40 -3.37 10.02 -0.20
N ILE A 41 -2.05 10.02 -0.34
CA ILE A 41 -1.35 9.26 -1.39
C ILE A 41 -1.66 7.78 -1.23
N ALA A 42 -1.50 7.22 -0.02
CA ALA A 42 -1.73 5.82 0.28
C ALA A 42 -3.18 5.37 -0.01
N LYS A 43 -4.16 6.19 0.40
CA LYS A 43 -5.58 5.91 0.12
C LYS A 43 -5.91 5.93 -1.37
N ASN A 44 -5.34 6.89 -2.13
CA ASN A 44 -5.55 6.97 -3.57
C ASN A 44 -4.78 5.90 -4.33
N PHE A 45 -3.64 5.43 -3.80
CA PHE A 45 -2.92 4.29 -4.34
C PHE A 45 -3.79 3.03 -4.32
N GLU A 46 -4.42 2.74 -3.17
CA GLU A 46 -5.35 1.61 -3.05
C GLU A 46 -6.53 1.75 -4.02
N ARG A 47 -7.16 2.94 -4.07
CA ARG A 47 -8.27 3.21 -4.99
C ARG A 47 -7.87 2.98 -6.45
N TYR A 48 -6.71 3.47 -6.86
CA TYR A 48 -6.22 3.32 -8.22
C TYR A 48 -6.04 1.85 -8.61
N ILE A 49 -5.48 1.02 -7.72
CA ILE A 49 -5.31 -0.42 -7.98
C ILE A 49 -6.67 -1.11 -8.16
N LEU A 50 -7.65 -0.77 -7.32
CA LEU A 50 -9.00 -1.35 -7.38
C LEU A 50 -9.74 -0.97 -8.67
N GLU A 51 -9.56 0.26 -9.16
CA GLU A 51 -10.27 0.78 -10.34
C GLU A 51 -9.58 0.46 -11.67
N LYS A 52 -8.25 0.63 -11.72
CA LYS A 52 -7.45 0.57 -12.96
C LYS A 52 -6.65 -0.72 -13.10
N TYR A 53 -6.64 -1.58 -12.07
CA TYR A 53 -5.94 -2.86 -12.06
C TYR A 53 -4.45 -2.76 -12.41
N LYS A 54 -3.81 -1.65 -11.99
CA LYS A 54 -2.39 -1.33 -12.26
C LYS A 54 -1.75 -0.67 -11.05
N ILE A 55 -0.44 -0.85 -10.90
CA ILE A 55 0.34 -0.12 -9.89
C ILE A 55 0.52 1.32 -10.38
N PRO A 56 0.02 2.34 -9.66
CA PRO A 56 0.10 3.71 -10.12
C PRO A 56 1.55 4.25 -10.07
N THR A 57 1.84 5.17 -10.98
CA THR A 57 2.93 6.13 -10.81
C THR A 57 2.44 7.36 -10.05
N MET A 58 3.35 8.20 -9.56
CA MET A 58 2.94 9.45 -8.91
C MET A 58 2.16 10.37 -9.87
N SER A 59 2.54 10.38 -11.15
CA SER A 59 1.80 11.13 -12.18
C SER A 59 0.36 10.68 -12.31
N ASN A 60 0.08 9.38 -12.18
CA ASN A 60 -1.28 8.87 -12.26
C ASN A 60 -2.13 9.33 -11.07
N LEU A 61 -1.53 9.42 -9.88
CA LEU A 61 -2.25 9.87 -8.69
C LEU A 61 -2.50 11.39 -8.67
N LEU A 62 -1.74 12.18 -9.43
CA LEU A 62 -1.94 13.62 -9.56
C LEU A 62 -3.07 14.00 -10.52
N GLU A 63 -3.67 13.03 -11.20
CA GLU A 63 -4.86 13.27 -12.03
C GLU A 63 -6.04 13.74 -11.15
N ASP A 64 -6.95 14.53 -11.72
CA ASP A 64 -8.04 15.19 -10.99
C ASP A 64 -9.01 14.20 -10.32
N GLU A 65 -9.11 12.99 -10.84
CA GLU A 65 -9.93 11.94 -10.25
C GLU A 65 -9.30 11.32 -8.99
N TYR A 66 -8.03 11.60 -8.66
CA TYR A 66 -7.30 11.08 -7.51
C TYR A 66 -6.93 12.15 -6.48
N LEU A 67 -5.70 12.67 -6.52
CA LEU A 67 -5.23 13.70 -5.59
C LEU A 67 -5.58 15.12 -6.08
N GLY A 68 -5.77 15.30 -7.38
CA GLY A 68 -5.91 16.63 -7.98
C GLY A 68 -4.59 17.19 -8.48
N SER A 69 -4.64 17.87 -9.63
CA SER A 69 -3.49 18.56 -10.22
C SER A 69 -2.91 19.67 -9.32
N SER A 70 -3.69 20.18 -8.36
CA SER A 70 -3.25 21.16 -7.36
C SER A 70 -2.58 20.54 -6.13
N PHE A 71 -2.47 19.22 -6.04
CA PHE A 71 -1.83 18.54 -4.90
C PHE A 71 -0.32 18.82 -4.91
N SER A 72 0.19 19.35 -3.80
CA SER A 72 1.62 19.64 -3.67
C SER A 72 2.38 18.44 -3.13
N LEU A 73 3.37 17.98 -3.89
CA LEU A 73 4.35 17.01 -3.42
C LEU A 73 5.51 17.66 -2.65
N SER A 74 5.62 18.99 -2.70
CA SER A 74 6.74 19.70 -2.08
C SER A 74 6.73 19.55 -0.56
N ASN A 75 7.88 19.17 -0.01
CA ASN A 75 8.10 19.02 1.42
C ASN A 75 9.25 19.94 1.89
N LYS A 76 9.08 20.54 3.07
CA LYS A 76 10.08 21.45 3.66
C LYS A 76 11.10 20.73 4.55
N PHE A 77 10.87 19.47 4.90
CA PHE A 77 11.67 18.74 5.87
C PHE A 77 12.74 17.82 5.25
N GLY A 78 12.78 17.70 3.92
CA GLY A 78 13.67 16.78 3.25
C GLY A 78 13.18 16.48 1.84
N PHE A 79 13.09 15.19 1.51
CA PHE A 79 12.60 14.76 0.20
C PHE A 79 11.15 15.14 -0.02
N ASP A 80 10.85 15.53 -1.26
CA ASP A 80 9.48 15.66 -1.74
C ASP A 80 8.76 14.31 -1.68
N LEU A 81 7.42 14.37 -1.56
CA LEU A 81 6.58 13.19 -1.51
C LEU A 81 6.62 12.45 -2.84
N SER A 82 7.30 11.31 -2.87
CA SER A 82 7.32 10.44 -4.04
C SER A 82 7.48 8.98 -3.66
N PHE A 83 7.16 8.08 -4.60
CA PHE A 83 7.44 6.66 -4.43
C PHE A 83 8.95 6.42 -4.39
N LYS A 84 9.41 5.74 -3.35
CA LYS A 84 10.68 5.04 -3.35
C LYS A 84 10.58 3.77 -4.18
N SER A 85 9.48 3.04 -4.01
CA SER A 85 9.14 1.86 -4.79
C SER A 85 7.64 1.59 -4.71
N SER A 86 6.90 1.91 -5.78
CA SER A 86 5.45 1.68 -5.82
C SER A 86 5.09 0.19 -5.71
N SER A 87 5.87 -0.69 -6.34
CA SER A 87 5.71 -2.15 -6.26
C SER A 87 6.01 -2.76 -4.89
N ASN A 88 6.72 -2.04 -4.04
CA ASN A 88 6.99 -2.45 -2.66
C ASN A 88 6.14 -1.67 -1.66
N LEU A 89 5.18 -0.86 -2.14
CA LEU A 89 4.34 -0.01 -1.29
C LEU A 89 5.16 0.99 -0.47
N GLN A 90 6.18 1.62 -1.06
CA GLN A 90 7.12 2.49 -0.34
C GLN A 90 7.13 3.91 -0.91
N LEU A 91 6.91 4.88 -0.02
CA LEU A 91 7.25 6.28 -0.19
C LEU A 91 8.64 6.55 0.41
N TYR A 92 9.33 7.59 -0.08
CA TYR A 92 10.54 8.04 0.60
C TYR A 92 10.24 8.48 2.03
N TYR A 93 11.20 8.26 2.92
CA TYR A 93 11.16 8.88 4.24
C TYR A 93 11.32 10.40 4.07
N ALA A 94 10.31 11.16 4.49
CA ALA A 94 10.20 12.56 4.08
C ALA A 94 11.08 13.52 4.92
N ILE A 95 11.40 13.19 6.17
CA ILE A 95 12.20 14.08 7.03
C ILE A 95 13.68 13.71 6.95
N THR A 96 14.45 14.37 6.10
CA THR A 96 15.88 14.04 5.91
C THR A 96 16.84 15.15 6.30
N ASN A 97 16.32 16.32 6.66
CA ASN A 97 17.14 17.44 7.11
C ASN A 97 17.64 17.31 8.57
N GLU A 98 17.26 16.25 9.28
CA GLU A 98 17.48 16.08 10.73
C GLU A 98 18.20 14.76 11.03
N ASN A 99 19.54 14.78 11.10
CA ASN A 99 20.35 13.55 11.18
C ASN A 99 20.21 12.74 12.49
N ASP A 100 19.71 13.35 13.56
CA ASP A 100 19.50 12.70 14.86
C ASP A 100 18.10 12.03 14.92
N PRO A 101 18.01 10.69 15.10
CA PRO A 101 16.73 9.99 15.24
C PRO A 101 15.88 10.45 16.43
N ASN A 102 16.49 11.11 17.42
CA ASN A 102 15.85 11.70 18.59
C ASN A 102 15.44 13.16 18.40
N ASP A 103 15.69 13.76 17.22
CA ASP A 103 15.18 15.09 16.92
C ASP A 103 13.65 15.12 17.07
N TYR A 104 13.14 16.23 17.59
CA TYR A 104 11.73 16.38 17.88
C TYR A 104 10.83 16.15 16.65
N LYS A 105 11.25 16.57 15.45
CA LYS A 105 10.47 16.37 14.22
C LYS A 105 10.47 14.91 13.79
N ASN A 106 11.60 14.22 13.90
CA ASN A 106 11.71 12.78 13.64
C ASN A 106 10.83 11.98 14.59
N LEU A 107 10.90 12.30 15.90
CA LEU A 107 10.05 11.68 16.90
C LEU A 107 8.57 11.92 16.63
N LEU A 108 8.16 13.14 16.25
CA LEU A 108 6.78 13.43 15.89
C LEU A 108 6.32 12.64 14.66
N TYR A 109 7.14 12.59 13.62
CA TYR A 109 6.80 11.97 12.34
C TYR A 109 6.72 10.44 12.41
N LYS A 110 7.53 9.83 13.28
CA LYS A 110 7.49 8.40 13.62
C LYS A 110 6.23 8.00 14.40
N ARG A 111 5.50 8.94 15.00
CA ARG A 111 4.30 8.56 15.77
C ARG A 111 3.25 8.01 14.83
N ASP A 112 2.64 6.90 15.23
CA ASP A 112 1.49 6.31 14.54
C ASP A 112 0.21 7.16 14.69
N LEU A 113 0.26 8.24 15.48
CA LEU A 113 -0.86 9.16 15.59
C LEU A 113 -1.13 9.77 14.20
N TYR A 114 -2.36 9.60 13.72
CA TYR A 114 -2.84 10.01 12.38
C TYR A 114 -2.40 9.12 11.20
N ARG A 115 -1.77 7.97 11.45
CA ARG A 115 -1.40 7.03 10.40
C ARG A 115 -2.35 5.84 10.37
N GLU A 116 -3.20 5.79 9.35
CA GLU A 116 -4.10 4.68 9.12
C GLU A 116 -3.65 3.85 7.91
N TYR A 117 -3.35 4.50 6.79
CA TYR A 117 -2.93 3.90 5.53
C TYR A 117 -1.41 3.89 5.34
N THR A 118 -0.64 4.39 6.29
CA THR A 118 0.81 4.37 6.25
C THR A 118 1.45 3.87 7.54
N SER A 119 2.70 3.45 7.47
CA SER A 119 3.55 3.21 8.64
C SER A 119 4.99 3.64 8.33
N VAL A 120 5.76 3.99 9.35
CA VAL A 120 7.12 4.50 9.16
C VAL A 120 8.12 3.42 9.55
N TYR A 121 9.02 3.10 8.62
CA TYR A 121 10.20 2.30 8.88
C TYR A 121 11.44 3.19 8.87
N LEU A 122 12.15 3.20 10.01
CA LEU A 122 13.44 3.89 10.13
C LEU A 122 14.55 2.87 10.35
N GLU A 123 15.60 2.97 9.55
CA GLU A 123 16.85 2.25 9.79
C GLU A 123 17.85 3.18 10.47
N GLU A 124 18.23 2.83 11.71
CA GLU A 124 19.22 3.55 12.51
C GLU A 124 20.59 2.85 12.35
N ILE A 125 21.62 3.61 11.99
CA ILE A 125 23.01 3.12 11.88
C ILE A 125 23.64 3.10 13.28
N SER A 126 23.36 4.13 14.07
CA SER A 126 23.79 4.29 15.44
C SER A 126 22.74 5.08 16.23
N ALA A 127 22.98 5.30 17.53
CA ALA A 127 22.06 6.05 18.39
C ALA A 127 21.74 7.47 17.90
N ASP A 128 22.63 8.05 17.08
CA ASP A 128 22.55 9.45 16.63
C ASP A 128 22.58 9.57 15.10
N GLU A 129 22.40 8.47 14.36
CA GLU A 129 22.54 8.46 12.90
C GLU A 129 21.51 7.57 12.20
N ILE A 130 20.87 8.14 11.16
CA ILE A 130 19.83 7.50 10.37
C ILE A 130 20.33 7.14 8.97
N ASN A 131 19.98 5.94 8.49
CA ASN A 131 20.11 5.59 7.08
C ASN A 131 18.82 5.93 6.30
N TYR A 132 18.76 7.13 5.73
CA TYR A 132 17.59 7.54 4.92
C TYR A 132 17.40 6.74 3.64
N ASN A 133 18.46 6.15 3.09
CA ASN A 133 18.36 5.34 1.88
C ASN A 133 17.60 4.04 2.14
N ASN A 134 17.65 3.53 3.36
CA ASN A 134 16.95 2.32 3.77
C ASN A 134 15.66 2.59 4.56
N SER A 135 15.50 3.80 5.07
CA SER A 135 14.24 4.25 5.69
C SER A 135 13.16 4.52 4.63
N PHE A 136 11.89 4.38 5.00
CA PHE A 136 10.75 4.63 4.12
C PHE A 136 9.44 4.76 4.90
N THR A 137 8.43 5.29 4.22
CA THR A 137 7.04 5.21 4.68
C THR A 137 6.33 4.14 3.87
N GLU A 138 5.88 3.08 4.55
CA GLU A 138 5.12 1.97 3.97
C GLU A 138 3.67 2.38 3.74
N ILE A 139 3.10 1.98 2.60
CA ILE A 139 1.67 2.09 2.30
C ILE A 139 0.99 0.78 2.72
N LEU A 140 -0.04 0.90 3.55
CA LEU A 140 -0.82 -0.21 4.08
C LEU A 140 -2.14 -0.32 3.31
N LEU A 141 -2.20 -1.29 2.39
CA LEU A 141 -3.46 -1.63 1.71
C LEU A 141 -4.45 -2.24 2.72
N LYS A 142 -5.67 -1.70 2.76
CA LYS A 142 -6.69 -2.10 3.74
C LYS A 142 -7.49 -3.29 3.26
N SER A 143 -8.05 -3.21 2.06
CA SER A 143 -8.88 -4.28 1.49
C SER A 143 -8.05 -5.50 1.09
N ASP A 144 -8.62 -6.69 1.29
CA ASP A 144 -7.98 -7.93 0.85
C ASP A 144 -7.96 -8.02 -0.68
N GLU A 145 -8.97 -7.44 -1.33
CA GLU A 145 -9.04 -7.27 -2.78
C GLU A 145 -7.85 -6.45 -3.30
N ALA A 146 -7.54 -5.30 -2.71
CA ALA A 146 -6.38 -4.51 -3.13
C ALA A 146 -5.06 -5.24 -2.88
N LYS A 147 -4.93 -5.95 -1.75
CA LYS A 147 -3.74 -6.79 -1.46
C LYS A 147 -3.55 -7.87 -2.51
N THR A 148 -4.62 -8.53 -2.92
CA THR A 148 -4.62 -9.53 -3.99
C THR A 148 -4.22 -8.93 -5.34
N LEU A 149 -4.84 -7.81 -5.74
CA LEU A 149 -4.50 -7.16 -7.00
C LEU A 149 -3.03 -6.71 -7.00
N HIS A 150 -2.58 -6.11 -5.90
CA HIS A 150 -1.19 -5.70 -5.75
C HIS A 150 -0.21 -6.90 -5.78
N SER A 151 -0.52 -8.03 -5.14
CA SER A 151 0.37 -9.19 -5.13
C SER A 151 0.54 -9.78 -6.54
N ILE A 152 -0.54 -9.86 -7.32
CA ILE A 152 -0.53 -10.30 -8.72
C ILE A 152 0.32 -9.35 -9.57
N LEU A 153 0.11 -8.04 -9.45
CA LEU A 153 0.83 -7.03 -10.21
C LEU A 153 2.32 -6.98 -9.85
N LYS A 154 2.64 -7.10 -8.56
CA LYS A 154 4.02 -7.16 -8.05
C LYS A 154 4.77 -8.37 -8.60
N ALA A 155 4.09 -9.50 -8.79
CA ALA A 155 4.66 -10.69 -9.41
C ALA A 155 4.89 -10.54 -10.94
N GLY A 156 4.52 -9.41 -11.54
CA GLY A 156 4.75 -9.09 -12.95
C GLY A 156 3.62 -9.51 -13.89
N TYR A 157 2.49 -9.97 -13.36
CA TYR A 157 1.33 -10.30 -14.18
C TYR A 157 0.55 -9.05 -14.56
N THR A 158 -0.12 -9.11 -15.72
CA THR A 158 -1.11 -8.12 -16.13
C THR A 158 -2.52 -8.58 -15.80
N ILE A 159 -3.38 -7.64 -15.42
CA ILE A 159 -4.80 -7.86 -15.15
C ILE A 159 -5.61 -7.04 -16.18
N GLU A 160 -6.38 -7.73 -17.01
CA GLU A 160 -7.32 -7.07 -17.92
C GLU A 160 -8.57 -6.60 -17.14
N GLU A 161 -9.08 -5.41 -17.46
CA GLU A 161 -10.21 -4.79 -16.72
C GLU A 161 -11.50 -5.60 -16.79
N SER A 162 -11.67 -6.41 -17.85
CA SER A 162 -12.81 -7.30 -18.01
C SER A 162 -12.39 -8.64 -18.58
N CYS A 163 -13.02 -9.70 -18.09
CA CYS A 163 -12.86 -11.03 -18.67
C CYS A 163 -13.66 -11.15 -19.98
N PRO A 164 -13.10 -11.81 -21.01
CA PRO A 164 -13.81 -12.02 -22.25
C PRO A 164 -15.08 -12.85 -22.02
N SER A 165 -16.09 -12.57 -22.84
CA SER A 165 -17.20 -13.50 -23.07
C SER A 165 -16.66 -14.85 -23.56
N PRO A 166 -17.44 -15.96 -23.50
CA PRO A 166 -16.94 -17.32 -23.77
C PRO A 166 -16.22 -17.55 -25.10
N SER A 167 -16.33 -16.61 -26.06
CA SER A 167 -15.67 -16.62 -27.37
C SER A 167 -14.34 -15.86 -27.43
N GLY A 168 -13.96 -15.10 -26.41
CA GLY A 168 -12.68 -14.36 -26.39
C GLY A 168 -11.55 -15.18 -25.76
N THR A 169 -10.34 -15.02 -26.32
CA THR A 169 -9.14 -15.74 -25.90
C THR A 169 -8.23 -14.81 -25.09
N LEU A 170 -8.15 -15.07 -23.78
CA LEU A 170 -7.05 -14.60 -22.94
C LEU A 170 -6.10 -15.77 -22.68
N VAL A 171 -4.80 -15.46 -22.63
CA VAL A 171 -3.73 -16.44 -22.54
C VAL A 171 -2.70 -15.91 -21.55
N ASP A 172 -2.34 -16.72 -20.56
CA ASP A 172 -1.32 -16.44 -19.53
C ASP A 172 -1.51 -15.10 -18.80
N LYS A 173 -2.77 -14.74 -18.54
CA LYS A 173 -3.16 -13.44 -17.98
C LYS A 173 -4.27 -13.56 -16.95
N TYR A 174 -4.35 -12.55 -16.08
CA TYR A 174 -5.50 -12.34 -15.22
C TYR A 174 -6.51 -11.41 -15.89
N CYS A 175 -7.76 -11.51 -15.48
CA CYS A 175 -8.79 -10.51 -15.78
C CYS A 175 -9.77 -10.38 -14.62
N SER A 176 -10.30 -9.17 -14.45
CA SER A 176 -11.37 -8.92 -13.49
C SER A 176 -12.70 -9.42 -14.05
N LEU A 177 -13.38 -10.28 -13.29
CA LEU A 177 -14.72 -10.73 -13.65
C LEU A 177 -15.77 -9.73 -13.14
N ASN A 178 -15.59 -9.29 -11.90
CA ASN A 178 -16.37 -8.27 -11.20
C ASN A 178 -15.60 -7.80 -9.96
N ASP A 179 -16.20 -6.96 -9.12
CA ASP A 179 -15.55 -6.39 -7.94
C ASP A 179 -15.03 -7.45 -6.95
N SER A 180 -15.64 -8.63 -6.90
CA SER A 180 -15.32 -9.68 -5.91
C SER A 180 -14.50 -10.84 -6.48
N ALA A 181 -14.44 -11.00 -7.81
CA ALA A 181 -13.89 -12.19 -8.46
C ALA A 181 -12.89 -11.84 -9.57
N ILE A 182 -11.85 -12.67 -9.68
CA ILE A 182 -10.80 -12.57 -10.68
C ILE A 182 -10.57 -13.93 -11.31
N ARG A 183 -10.23 -13.97 -12.60
CA ARG A 183 -9.86 -15.20 -13.30
C ARG A 183 -8.43 -15.13 -13.76
N TRP A 184 -7.73 -16.25 -13.67
CA TRP A 184 -6.48 -16.49 -14.38
C TRP A 184 -6.74 -17.42 -15.56
N TYR A 185 -6.15 -17.12 -16.72
CA TYR A 185 -6.22 -17.94 -17.93
C TYR A 185 -4.84 -18.55 -18.22
N ASN A 186 -4.82 -19.84 -18.52
CA ASN A 186 -3.61 -20.54 -18.95
C ASN A 186 -3.34 -20.38 -20.46
N SER A 187 -2.28 -21.04 -20.94
CA SER A 187 -1.87 -21.04 -22.35
C SER A 187 -2.95 -21.55 -23.33
N SER A 188 -3.89 -22.37 -22.83
CA SER A 188 -5.00 -22.94 -23.59
C SER A 188 -6.32 -22.19 -23.39
N SER A 189 -6.27 -20.99 -22.79
CA SER A 189 -7.44 -20.17 -22.41
C SER A 189 -8.43 -20.86 -21.46
N PHE A 190 -8.02 -21.92 -20.77
CA PHE A 190 -8.76 -22.45 -19.64
C PHE A 190 -8.51 -21.56 -18.42
N TRP A 191 -9.57 -21.29 -17.67
CA TRP A 191 -9.52 -20.37 -16.55
C TRP A 191 -9.74 -21.03 -15.19
N ILE A 192 -9.12 -20.43 -14.18
CA ILE A 192 -9.36 -20.63 -12.74
C ILE A 192 -9.91 -19.32 -12.20
N GLU A 193 -11.06 -19.37 -11.55
CA GLU A 193 -11.74 -18.25 -10.90
C GLU A 193 -11.51 -18.29 -9.39
N TYR A 194 -11.15 -17.13 -8.86
CA TYR A 194 -10.85 -16.91 -7.46
C TYR A 194 -11.73 -15.80 -6.90
N SER A 195 -12.08 -15.92 -5.61
CA SER A 195 -12.45 -14.77 -4.79
C SER A 195 -11.23 -13.86 -4.64
N LYS A 196 -11.38 -12.55 -4.89
CA LYS A 196 -10.31 -11.57 -4.66
C LYS A 196 -9.97 -11.45 -3.17
N LYS A 197 -10.95 -11.62 -2.29
CA LYS A 197 -10.78 -11.56 -0.84
C LYS A 197 -10.00 -12.76 -0.29
N ASP A 198 -10.34 -13.95 -0.78
CA ASP A 198 -9.76 -15.22 -0.32
C ASP A 198 -8.81 -15.82 -1.37
N PHE A 199 -8.07 -14.96 -2.07
CA PHE A 199 -7.19 -15.36 -3.16
C PHE A 199 -6.18 -16.42 -2.69
N ASP A 200 -6.05 -17.50 -3.48
CA ASP A 200 -5.24 -18.70 -3.20
C ASP A 200 -5.49 -19.40 -1.84
N ARG A 201 -6.57 -19.02 -1.13
CA ARG A 201 -6.94 -19.59 0.18
C ARG A 201 -8.36 -20.14 0.22
N GLY A 202 -9.24 -19.62 -0.63
CA GLY A 202 -10.63 -20.00 -0.74
C GLY A 202 -10.89 -21.10 -1.76
N ASN A 203 -12.18 -21.42 -1.91
CA ASN A 203 -12.65 -22.30 -2.97
C ASN A 203 -12.49 -21.63 -4.34
N VAL A 204 -12.34 -22.46 -5.36
CA VAL A 204 -12.12 -22.00 -6.74
C VAL A 204 -13.10 -22.66 -7.69
N THR A 205 -13.42 -21.96 -8.77
CA THR A 205 -14.16 -22.52 -9.90
C THR A 205 -13.22 -22.63 -11.09
N VAL A 206 -13.24 -23.75 -11.81
CA VAL A 206 -12.41 -23.97 -12.99
C VAL A 206 -13.27 -24.28 -14.21
N SER A 207 -12.82 -23.82 -15.36
CA SER A 207 -13.49 -24.05 -16.64
C SER A 207 -13.58 -25.53 -17.05
N THR A 208 -12.61 -26.35 -16.65
CA THR A 208 -12.47 -27.74 -17.10
C THR A 208 -11.69 -28.59 -16.09
N SER A 209 -11.90 -29.90 -16.09
CA SER A 209 -11.19 -30.85 -15.22
C SER A 209 -9.71 -31.01 -15.58
N SER A 210 -9.27 -30.61 -16.77
CA SER A 210 -7.84 -30.65 -17.13
C SER A 210 -6.99 -29.71 -16.27
N LEU A 211 -7.60 -28.73 -15.59
CA LEU A 211 -6.92 -27.83 -14.66
C LEU A 211 -6.66 -28.45 -13.28
N LEU A 212 -7.19 -29.64 -12.97
CA LEU A 212 -6.97 -30.26 -11.65
C LEU A 212 -5.50 -30.59 -11.38
N SER A 213 -4.69 -30.78 -12.42
CA SER A 213 -3.24 -30.97 -12.29
C SER A 213 -2.44 -29.67 -12.38
N ASP A 214 -3.09 -28.50 -12.53
CA ASP A 214 -2.41 -27.21 -12.59
C ASP A 214 -1.73 -26.91 -11.25
N SER A 215 -0.49 -26.41 -11.30
CA SER A 215 0.27 -26.09 -10.10
C SER A 215 -0.49 -25.17 -9.14
N ARG A 216 -1.27 -24.22 -9.67
CA ARG A 216 -2.06 -23.25 -8.91
C ARG A 216 -3.24 -23.89 -8.18
N ILE A 217 -3.76 -25.00 -8.71
CA ILE A 217 -4.79 -25.80 -8.04
C ILE A 217 -4.15 -26.73 -7.01
N THR A 218 -3.04 -27.37 -7.36
CA THR A 218 -2.36 -28.30 -6.45
C THR A 218 -1.69 -27.63 -5.26
N SER A 219 -1.37 -26.33 -5.35
CA SER A 219 -0.83 -25.51 -4.26
C SER A 219 -1.88 -24.96 -3.31
N LEU A 220 -3.18 -25.14 -3.60
CA LEU A 220 -4.26 -24.68 -2.72
C LEU A 220 -4.21 -25.41 -1.37
N PRO A 221 -4.71 -24.77 -0.30
CA PRO A 221 -4.82 -25.40 1.00
C PRO A 221 -5.58 -26.74 0.98
N ILE A 222 -5.24 -27.62 1.92
CA ILE A 222 -5.99 -28.85 2.14
C ILE A 222 -7.41 -28.48 2.60
N GLY A 223 -8.42 -29.14 2.03
CA GLY A 223 -9.83 -28.89 2.30
C GLY A 223 -10.49 -27.91 1.34
N THR A 224 -9.74 -27.30 0.41
CA THR A 224 -10.31 -26.42 -0.61
C THR A 224 -11.22 -27.18 -1.57
N TYR A 225 -12.44 -26.66 -1.78
CA TYR A 225 -13.34 -27.16 -2.81
C TYR A 225 -13.00 -26.55 -4.18
N ILE A 226 -13.01 -27.40 -5.19
CA ILE A 226 -12.78 -27.04 -6.59
C ILE A 226 -14.04 -27.41 -7.37
N TYR A 227 -14.73 -26.39 -7.87
CA TYR A 227 -15.94 -26.54 -8.66
C TYR A 227 -15.57 -26.54 -10.14
N ILE A 228 -15.97 -27.55 -10.90
CA ILE A 228 -15.87 -27.51 -12.36
C ILE A 228 -17.13 -26.81 -12.89
N ASN A 229 -16.99 -25.97 -13.91
CA ASN A 229 -18.10 -25.23 -14.52
C ASN A 229 -19.26 -26.13 -15.04
N ASN A 230 -19.03 -27.44 -15.21
CA ASN A 230 -20.06 -28.41 -15.57
C ASN A 230 -20.84 -28.99 -14.37
N GLY A 231 -20.61 -28.48 -13.15
CA GLY A 231 -21.30 -28.88 -11.92
C GLY A 231 -20.58 -29.95 -11.09
N ALA A 232 -19.49 -30.55 -11.59
CA ALA A 232 -18.72 -31.51 -10.80
C ALA A 232 -17.95 -30.82 -9.67
N GLN A 233 -17.83 -31.48 -8.53
CA GLN A 233 -17.15 -30.96 -7.34
C GLN A 233 -15.99 -31.85 -6.94
N TYR A 234 -14.91 -31.23 -6.48
CA TYR A 234 -13.72 -31.91 -5.99
C TYR A 234 -13.24 -31.25 -4.70
N VAL A 235 -12.46 -31.99 -3.90
CA VAL A 235 -11.81 -31.48 -2.70
C VAL A 235 -10.31 -31.77 -2.73
N LYS A 236 -9.50 -30.76 -2.39
CA LYS A 236 -8.05 -30.90 -2.24
C LYS A 236 -7.72 -31.63 -0.93
N LEU A 237 -7.05 -32.76 -1.04
CA LEU A 237 -6.43 -33.47 0.08
C LEU A 237 -4.93 -33.19 0.12
N LYS A 238 -4.19 -33.77 1.07
CA LYS A 238 -2.74 -33.61 1.17
C LYS A 238 -2.03 -33.97 -0.14
N ASP A 239 -2.27 -35.18 -0.64
CA ASP A 239 -1.52 -35.76 -1.76
C ASP A 239 -2.36 -35.97 -3.03
N SER A 240 -3.64 -35.60 -3.00
CA SER A 240 -4.56 -35.85 -4.12
C SER A 240 -5.70 -34.83 -4.18
N ILE A 241 -6.48 -34.90 -5.26
CA ILE A 241 -7.76 -34.20 -5.41
C ILE A 241 -8.80 -35.28 -5.71
N LEU A 242 -9.85 -35.35 -4.90
CA LEU A 242 -10.89 -36.36 -5.02
C LEU A 242 -12.22 -35.71 -5.42
N LYS A 243 -12.97 -36.42 -6.25
CA LYS A 243 -14.33 -36.02 -6.61
C LYS A 243 -15.25 -36.19 -5.40
N VAL A 244 -16.15 -35.23 -5.20
CA VAL A 244 -17.22 -35.27 -4.21
C VAL A 244 -18.49 -35.72 -4.93
N ASP A 245 -19.11 -36.79 -4.43
CA ASP A 245 -20.37 -37.34 -4.94
C ASP A 245 -21.60 -36.64 -4.35
#